data_AF-A0A1V6FE00-F1
#
_entry.id   AF-A0A1V6FE00-F1
#
_cell.length_a   1.000
_cell.length_b   1.000
_cell.length_c   1.000
_cell.angle_alpha   90.00
_cell.angle_beta   90.00
_cell.angle_gamma   90.00
#
_symmetry.space_group_name_H-M   'P 1'
#
loop_
_entity.id
_entity.type
_entity.pdbx_description
1 polymer ?
#
loop_
_entity_poly.entity_id
_entity_poly.type
_entity_poly.pdbx_seq_one_letter_code
_entity_poly.pdbx_strand_id
1 'polypeptide(L)'
;MVKRPVALLGDKIIGIETIYTSINGMQINDRIKLKELRAKSRAKQLFCPCGCGANLVLVAGDKGLREQHFRMPEGENKAECKVSIESQTSIFSRIVLKCWLDEKLHAVDIEARVPICEVDDSNRKYEFSFFSRTRKIALSYTPDRQNLSEEKLRILDNNSVGLSVLYFVDMMNRCNNGQYPESLMKVQERQGYCLLLSVKTYYQEAELEVLFYEKDNYGIWKEITVVSGLLNDFDIDNEGQICFSGETLISLVTKKRSSFVRSLEEEKERKKQQEAQQREREEQWRKQQEERQREIEEQWRKQQEEQRKREEQKKKQVSASLEKKATVKKEEYLPIEEASFLQQDTPVIDSQGNRWLKCKDCGKIKKEKDFLSWGGKNSINLGKCKECYNNPEEKTVENIQFESIKKSVGPDVCPECGGILKERNGQYGRFMGCCNYPDCRYTRKI
;
A
#
# COMPACT_ATOMS: atom_id res chain seq x y z
N MET A 1 16.07 36.20 -21.35
CA MET A 1 14.78 36.31 -22.08
C MET A 1 14.92 37.37 -23.15
N VAL A 2 14.46 37.11 -24.37
CA VAL A 2 14.62 38.03 -25.51
C VAL A 2 13.24 38.55 -25.92
N LYS A 3 13.08 39.88 -26.01
CA LYS A 3 11.90 40.49 -26.62
C LYS A 3 12.11 40.51 -28.13
N ARG A 4 11.13 40.03 -28.90
CA ARG A 4 11.17 39.97 -30.39
C ARG A 4 12.27 39.03 -30.93
N PRO A 5 12.14 37.71 -30.71
CA PRO A 5 13.05 36.69 -31.25
C PRO A 5 12.99 36.55 -32.78
N VAL A 6 11.89 37.01 -33.40
CA VAL A 6 11.63 36.93 -34.85
C VAL A 6 11.11 38.26 -35.41
N ALA A 7 11.24 38.43 -36.72
CA ALA A 7 10.66 39.52 -37.51
C ALA A 7 9.84 38.97 -38.70
N LEU A 8 8.97 39.80 -39.27
CA LEU A 8 8.36 39.57 -40.58
C LEU A 8 9.20 40.20 -41.70
N LEU A 9 9.35 39.48 -42.80
CA LEU A 9 9.95 39.91 -44.06
C LEU A 9 8.98 39.56 -45.19
N GLY A 10 8.15 40.54 -45.60
CA GLY A 10 6.94 40.24 -46.37
C GLY A 10 6.03 39.29 -45.58
N ASP A 11 5.57 38.21 -46.22
CA ASP A 11 4.73 37.19 -45.58
C ASP A 11 5.52 36.10 -44.85
N LYS A 12 6.87 36.13 -44.89
CA LYS A 12 7.71 35.14 -44.23
C LYS A 12 8.15 35.63 -42.85
N ILE A 13 8.17 34.71 -41.89
CA ILE A 13 8.79 34.93 -40.59
C ILE A 13 10.28 34.60 -40.69
N ILE A 14 11.12 35.40 -40.03
CA ILE A 14 12.56 35.19 -39.95
C ILE A 14 13.02 35.34 -38.51
N GLY A 15 13.43 34.22 -37.90
CA GLY A 15 14.09 34.20 -36.60
C GLY A 15 15.60 34.16 -36.72
N ILE A 16 16.28 34.33 -35.59
CA ILE A 16 17.74 34.36 -35.56
C ILE A 16 18.39 33.00 -35.86
N GLU A 17 17.64 31.90 -35.78
CA GLU A 17 18.10 30.58 -36.23
C GLU A 17 18.46 30.55 -37.73
N THR A 18 17.89 31.44 -38.55
CA THR A 18 18.15 31.47 -40.00
C THR A 18 19.58 31.85 -40.38
N ILE A 19 20.34 32.51 -39.50
CA ILE A 19 21.77 32.82 -39.70
C ILE A 19 22.71 31.72 -39.19
N TYR A 20 22.17 30.58 -38.75
CA TYR A 20 22.92 29.39 -38.36
C TYR A 20 22.75 28.26 -39.37
N THR A 21 23.75 27.40 -39.40
CA THR A 21 23.72 26.12 -40.12
C THR A 21 24.77 25.19 -39.50
N SER A 22 24.84 23.94 -39.96
CA SER A 22 25.85 22.97 -39.52
C SER A 22 26.76 22.55 -40.67
N ILE A 23 28.03 22.29 -40.37
CA ILE A 23 28.97 21.59 -41.26
C ILE A 23 29.72 20.55 -40.43
N ASN A 24 29.61 19.27 -40.79
CA ASN A 24 30.27 18.13 -40.13
C ASN A 24 30.04 18.11 -38.61
N GLY A 25 28.77 18.13 -38.17
CA GLY A 25 28.36 18.20 -36.76
C GLY A 25 28.65 19.53 -36.07
N MET A 26 29.32 20.50 -36.71
CA MET A 26 29.67 21.78 -36.09
C MET A 26 28.69 22.89 -36.47
N GLN A 27 28.00 23.44 -35.48
CA GLN A 27 27.23 24.67 -35.63
C GLN A 27 28.14 25.84 -36.02
N ILE A 28 27.84 26.46 -37.16
CA ILE A 28 28.53 27.65 -37.67
C ILE A 28 27.54 28.79 -37.95
N ASN A 29 28.11 29.98 -38.14
CA ASN A 29 27.35 31.18 -38.51
C ASN A 29 27.42 31.40 -40.03
N ASP A 30 26.28 31.46 -40.69
CA ASP A 30 26.17 31.77 -42.11
C ASP A 30 26.41 33.28 -42.33
N ARG A 31 27.64 33.60 -42.76
CA ARG A 31 28.05 34.99 -43.03
C ARG A 31 27.32 35.61 -44.22
N ILE A 32 26.75 34.82 -45.13
CA ILE A 32 26.02 35.31 -46.30
C ILE A 32 24.62 35.71 -45.86
N LYS A 33 23.86 34.79 -45.23
CA LYS A 33 22.53 35.09 -44.67
C LYS A 33 22.57 36.22 -43.66
N LEU A 34 23.63 36.32 -42.84
CA LEU A 34 23.82 37.46 -41.93
C LEU A 34 24.01 38.79 -42.68
N LYS A 35 24.78 38.83 -43.77
CA LYS A 35 24.95 40.04 -44.59
C LYS A 35 23.62 40.46 -45.23
N GLU A 36 22.87 39.50 -45.76
CA GLU A 36 21.54 39.75 -46.33
C GLU A 36 20.54 40.25 -45.29
N LEU A 37 20.49 39.64 -44.10
CA LEU A 37 19.59 40.05 -43.03
C LEU A 37 19.94 41.46 -42.53
N ARG A 38 21.24 41.80 -42.46
CA ARG A 38 21.71 43.17 -42.18
C ARG A 38 21.31 44.15 -43.28
N ALA A 39 21.37 43.76 -44.56
CA ALA A 39 20.90 44.61 -45.66
C ALA A 39 19.39 44.87 -45.57
N LYS A 40 18.57 43.82 -45.36
CA LYS A 40 17.12 43.91 -45.14
C LYS A 40 16.76 44.79 -43.94
N SER A 41 17.51 44.67 -42.84
CA SER A 41 17.36 45.53 -41.65
C SER A 41 17.68 47.00 -41.95
N ARG A 42 18.77 47.30 -42.67
CA ARG A 42 19.11 48.68 -43.07
C ARG A 42 18.09 49.28 -44.03
N ALA A 43 17.52 48.45 -44.91
CA ALA A 43 16.45 48.81 -45.84
C ALA A 43 15.07 48.93 -45.17
N LYS A 44 14.98 48.80 -43.84
CA LYS A 44 13.72 48.84 -43.06
C LYS A 44 12.66 47.83 -43.52
N GLN A 45 13.09 46.65 -43.98
CA GLN A 45 12.20 45.59 -44.51
C GLN A 45 11.74 44.57 -43.46
N LEU A 46 12.09 44.76 -42.19
CA LEU A 46 11.78 43.84 -41.09
C LEU A 46 10.71 44.46 -40.18
N PHE A 47 9.64 43.72 -39.88
CA PHE A 47 8.46 44.24 -39.17
C PHE A 47 8.05 43.38 -37.96
N CYS A 48 7.26 43.95 -37.05
CA CYS A 48 6.70 43.20 -35.92
C CYS A 48 5.80 42.04 -36.39
N PRO A 49 5.99 40.79 -35.92
CA PRO A 49 5.06 39.69 -36.18
C PRO A 49 3.68 39.89 -35.51
N CYS A 50 3.60 40.80 -34.53
CA CYS A 50 2.42 41.09 -33.73
C CYS A 50 1.34 41.96 -34.39
N GLY A 51 1.41 42.22 -35.70
CA GLY A 51 0.48 43.13 -36.39
C GLY A 51 0.66 44.63 -36.11
N CYS A 52 1.34 45.04 -35.02
CA CYS A 52 1.47 46.47 -34.67
C CYS A 52 2.24 47.32 -35.70
N GLY A 53 2.89 46.71 -36.71
CA GLY A 53 3.57 47.41 -37.80
C GLY A 53 4.76 48.27 -37.35
N ALA A 54 5.39 47.97 -36.22
CA ALA A 54 6.68 48.58 -35.85
C ALA A 54 7.81 48.01 -36.73
N ASN A 55 8.80 48.85 -37.05
CA ASN A 55 9.98 48.42 -37.80
C ASN A 55 11.00 47.79 -36.84
N LEU A 56 11.70 46.77 -37.31
CA LEU A 56 12.67 46.02 -36.50
C LEU A 56 14.08 46.14 -37.07
N VAL A 57 15.04 46.44 -36.20
CA VAL A 57 16.47 46.45 -36.53
C VAL A 57 17.16 45.24 -35.92
N LEU A 58 18.00 44.57 -36.71
CA LEU A 58 18.87 43.50 -36.24
C LEU A 58 19.99 44.10 -35.40
N VAL A 59 20.06 43.69 -34.13
CA VAL A 59 21.06 44.14 -33.16
C VAL A 59 22.26 43.20 -33.18
N ALA A 60 23.46 43.76 -33.17
CA ALA A 60 24.65 42.97 -32.87
C ALA A 60 24.72 42.73 -31.35
N GLY A 61 24.77 41.46 -30.93
CA GLY A 61 24.95 41.12 -29.52
C GLY A 61 26.40 41.33 -29.05
N ASP A 62 26.56 41.81 -27.82
CA ASP A 62 27.86 42.23 -27.26
C ASP A 62 28.85 41.08 -27.07
N LYS A 63 28.36 39.85 -26.88
CA LYS A 63 29.17 38.62 -26.78
C LYS A 63 29.07 37.72 -28.01
N GLY A 64 28.64 38.27 -29.15
CA GLY A 64 28.74 37.62 -30.46
C GLY A 64 27.41 37.28 -31.13
N LEU A 65 27.41 36.21 -31.91
CA LEU A 65 26.31 35.93 -32.87
C LEU A 65 25.07 35.31 -32.22
N ARG A 66 25.20 34.64 -31.06
CA ARG A 66 24.06 34.03 -30.33
C ARG A 66 23.21 35.03 -29.57
N GLU A 67 23.70 36.25 -29.40
CA GLU A 67 22.98 37.38 -28.79
C GLU A 67 22.40 38.36 -29.83
N GLN A 68 22.54 38.07 -31.14
CA GLN A 68 21.79 38.83 -32.15
C GLN A 68 20.29 38.66 -31.89
N HIS A 69 19.54 39.75 -32.00
CA HIS A 69 18.09 39.76 -31.81
C HIS A 69 17.49 40.96 -32.56
N PHE A 70 16.17 41.04 -32.62
CA PHE A 70 15.49 42.18 -33.22
C PHE A 70 15.04 43.17 -32.13
N ARG A 71 15.28 44.47 -32.33
CA ARG A 71 14.70 45.54 -31.47
C ARG A 71 13.94 46.55 -32.31
N MET A 72 13.06 47.32 -31.68
CA MET A 72 12.52 48.54 -32.29
C MET A 72 13.57 49.66 -32.19
N PRO A 73 13.68 50.57 -33.17
CA PRO A 73 14.46 51.79 -33.05
C PRO A 73 14.04 52.63 -31.82
N GLU A 74 14.98 53.38 -31.26
CA GLU A 74 14.66 54.36 -30.22
C GLU A 74 13.70 55.42 -30.79
N GLY A 75 12.61 55.69 -30.06
CA GLY A 75 11.51 56.56 -30.50
C GLY A 75 10.29 55.83 -31.08
N GLU A 76 10.40 54.59 -31.58
CA GLU A 76 9.24 53.79 -32.03
C GLU A 76 8.51 53.12 -30.85
N ASN A 77 7.83 53.91 -30.01
CA ASN A 77 7.00 53.40 -28.92
C ASN A 77 5.54 53.24 -29.35
N LYS A 78 5.15 52.04 -29.82
CA LYS A 78 3.74 51.67 -30.00
C LYS A 78 3.21 51.00 -28.73
N ALA A 79 2.23 51.64 -28.08
CA ALA A 79 1.69 51.23 -26.77
C ALA A 79 1.06 49.82 -26.74
N GLU A 80 0.69 49.27 -27.91
CA GLU A 80 -0.11 48.05 -28.05
C GLU A 80 0.70 46.84 -28.58
N CYS A 81 2.03 46.87 -28.47
CA CYS A 81 2.90 45.83 -29.04
C CYS A 81 2.87 44.49 -28.25
N LYS A 82 1.92 43.60 -28.57
CA LYS A 82 1.69 42.28 -27.93
C LYS A 82 2.73 41.16 -28.22
N VAL A 83 3.99 41.45 -28.60
CA VAL A 83 4.97 40.39 -28.93
C VAL A 83 5.33 39.56 -27.70
N SER A 84 5.23 38.24 -27.82
CA SER A 84 5.68 37.30 -26.80
C SER A 84 7.18 37.43 -26.50
N ILE A 85 7.52 37.21 -25.23
CA ILE A 85 8.91 37.16 -24.77
C ILE A 85 9.34 35.70 -24.79
N GLU A 86 10.43 35.39 -25.49
CA GLU A 86 10.92 34.02 -25.61
C GLU A 86 12.07 33.75 -24.62
N SER A 87 12.12 32.51 -24.10
CA SER A 87 13.21 32.06 -23.25
C SER A 87 14.49 31.89 -24.08
N GLN A 88 15.65 32.02 -23.44
CA GLN A 88 16.93 31.84 -24.13
C GLN A 88 17.11 30.39 -24.59
N THR A 89 16.65 29.43 -23.79
CA THR A 89 16.61 28.00 -24.13
C THR A 89 15.79 27.73 -25.38
N SER A 90 14.57 28.29 -25.50
CA SER A 90 13.73 28.09 -26.70
C SER A 90 14.40 28.59 -27.98
N ILE A 91 15.05 29.74 -27.92
CA ILE A 91 15.82 30.29 -29.04
C ILE A 91 17.01 29.38 -29.39
N PHE A 92 17.73 28.86 -28.38
CA PHE A 92 18.81 27.91 -28.59
C PHE A 92 18.31 26.60 -29.20
N SER A 93 17.18 26.07 -28.75
CA SER A 93 16.52 24.89 -29.33
C SER A 93 16.13 25.10 -30.79
N ARG A 94 15.58 26.26 -31.17
CA ARG A 94 15.33 26.61 -32.59
C ARG A 94 16.61 26.59 -33.41
N ILE A 95 17.69 27.21 -32.91
CA ILE A 95 18.99 27.22 -33.59
C ILE A 95 19.53 25.79 -33.79
N VAL A 96 19.49 24.99 -32.73
CA VAL A 96 19.95 23.59 -32.71
C VAL A 96 19.15 22.73 -33.69
N LEU A 97 17.81 22.80 -33.66
CA LEU A 97 16.94 22.08 -34.59
C LEU A 97 17.12 22.53 -36.04
N LYS A 98 17.35 23.83 -36.29
CA LYS A 98 17.64 24.34 -37.64
C LYS A 98 18.96 23.79 -38.18
N CYS A 99 19.98 23.66 -37.32
CA CYS A 99 21.29 23.06 -37.66
C CYS A 99 21.16 21.55 -37.95
N TRP A 100 20.43 20.82 -37.09
CA TRP A 100 20.13 19.40 -37.29
C TRP A 100 19.39 19.16 -38.61
N LEU A 101 18.37 19.95 -38.93
CA LEU A 101 17.63 19.81 -40.19
C LEU A 101 18.51 20.13 -41.42
N ASP A 102 19.39 21.15 -41.37
CA ASP A 102 20.34 21.42 -42.47
C ASP A 102 21.27 20.22 -42.71
N GLU A 103 21.75 19.61 -41.63
CA GLU A 103 22.68 18.48 -41.70
C GLU A 103 22.02 17.17 -42.10
N LYS A 104 20.82 16.85 -41.61
CA LYS A 104 20.18 15.56 -41.87
C LYS A 104 19.29 15.54 -43.11
N LEU A 105 18.68 16.67 -43.49
CA LEU A 105 17.85 16.75 -44.69
C LEU A 105 18.61 17.19 -45.94
N HIS A 106 19.73 17.91 -45.78
CA HIS A 106 20.46 18.56 -46.88
C HIS A 106 19.56 19.36 -47.83
N ALA A 107 18.49 19.96 -47.29
CA ALA A 107 17.46 20.62 -48.07
C ALA A 107 17.67 22.13 -48.12
N VAL A 108 17.72 22.69 -49.33
CA VAL A 108 17.98 24.14 -49.55
C VAL A 108 16.80 25.03 -49.17
N ASP A 109 15.62 24.45 -48.95
CA ASP A 109 14.35 25.15 -48.72
C ASP A 109 13.82 25.02 -47.28
N ILE A 110 14.69 24.79 -46.28
CA ILE A 110 14.28 24.75 -44.87
C ILE A 110 13.97 26.17 -44.38
N GLU A 111 12.68 26.47 -44.29
CA GLU A 111 12.15 27.77 -43.84
C GLU A 111 11.67 27.70 -42.39
N ALA A 112 11.83 28.79 -41.64
CA ALA A 112 11.43 28.89 -40.23
C ALA A 112 10.13 29.68 -40.05
N ARG A 113 9.24 29.23 -39.16
CA ARG A 113 8.01 29.92 -38.70
C ARG A 113 7.91 29.69 -37.16
N VAL A 114 6.86 29.99 -36.39
CA VAL A 114 5.71 30.92 -36.52
C VAL A 114 5.98 32.12 -35.54
N PRO A 115 5.04 33.04 -35.14
CA PRO A 115 3.74 32.80 -34.46
C PRO A 115 2.58 33.72 -34.92
N ILE A 116 1.38 33.53 -34.33
CA ILE A 116 0.31 34.55 -34.29
C ILE A 116 0.09 34.95 -32.81
N CYS A 117 -0.02 36.25 -32.58
CA CYS A 117 -0.79 36.82 -31.47
C CYS A 117 -1.78 37.81 -32.10
N GLU A 118 -3.07 37.47 -32.08
CA GLU A 118 -4.24 38.29 -32.47
C GLU A 118 -4.04 39.30 -33.63
N VAL A 119 -4.38 38.89 -34.85
CA VAL A 119 -4.92 39.78 -35.89
C VAL A 119 -6.01 39.00 -36.62
N ASP A 120 -7.26 39.28 -36.23
CA ASP A 120 -8.55 38.97 -36.85
C ASP A 120 -8.75 37.56 -37.46
N ASP A 121 -9.81 36.84 -37.05
CA ASP A 121 -10.13 35.42 -37.40
C ASP A 121 -10.14 35.03 -38.90
N SER A 122 -9.95 35.98 -39.81
CA SER A 122 -10.18 35.82 -41.24
C SER A 122 -8.97 35.41 -42.09
N ASN A 123 -7.70 35.54 -41.65
CA ASN A 123 -6.61 35.50 -42.66
C ASN A 123 -5.16 35.05 -42.31
N ARG A 124 -4.85 34.35 -41.20
CA ARG A 124 -3.52 33.71 -41.03
C ARG A 124 -3.57 32.31 -40.41
N LYS A 125 -2.72 31.40 -40.92
CA LYS A 125 -2.66 29.98 -40.52
C LYS A 125 -1.48 29.73 -39.57
N TYR A 126 -1.68 28.87 -38.57
CA TYR A 126 -0.62 28.40 -37.67
C TYR A 126 0.24 27.34 -38.39
N GLU A 127 1.54 27.57 -38.51
CA GLU A 127 2.48 26.75 -39.29
C GLU A 127 3.48 26.00 -38.38
N PHE A 128 4.48 25.37 -38.98
CA PHE A 128 5.49 24.57 -38.29
C PHE A 128 6.73 25.41 -37.92
N SER A 129 7.43 25.07 -36.84
CA SER A 129 8.69 25.75 -36.48
C SER A 129 9.71 25.72 -37.62
N PHE A 130 9.79 24.59 -38.34
CA PHE A 130 10.49 24.49 -39.61
C PHE A 130 9.69 23.70 -40.64
N PHE A 131 9.93 23.98 -41.91
CA PHE A 131 9.31 23.27 -43.03
C PHE A 131 10.25 23.19 -44.23
N SER A 132 10.28 22.04 -44.90
CA SER A 132 10.86 21.85 -46.25
C SER A 132 9.80 21.24 -47.17
N ARG A 133 9.53 21.93 -48.28
CA ARG A 133 8.61 21.47 -49.32
C ARG A 133 9.24 20.38 -50.19
N THR A 134 10.54 20.49 -50.48
CA THR A 134 11.27 19.49 -51.28
C THR A 134 11.31 18.13 -50.59
N ARG A 135 11.50 18.11 -49.26
CA ARG A 135 11.50 16.87 -48.46
C ARG A 135 10.11 16.47 -47.93
N LYS A 136 9.10 17.34 -48.05
CA LYS A 136 7.76 17.16 -47.45
C LYS A 136 7.82 16.90 -45.93
N ILE A 137 8.74 17.57 -45.24
CA ILE A 137 8.94 17.42 -43.79
C ILE A 137 8.66 18.74 -43.10
N ALA A 138 7.96 18.64 -41.99
CA ALA A 138 7.62 19.71 -41.08
C ALA A 138 8.12 19.37 -39.67
N LEU A 139 8.57 20.36 -38.92
CA LEU A 139 8.98 20.21 -37.53
C LEU A 139 8.21 21.20 -36.67
N SER A 140 7.48 20.71 -35.68
CA SER A 140 6.81 21.50 -34.65
C SER A 140 7.57 21.38 -33.33
N TYR A 141 8.24 22.45 -32.90
CA TYR A 141 8.94 22.54 -31.61
C TYR A 141 8.10 23.31 -30.59
N THR A 142 7.90 22.70 -29.42
CA THR A 142 7.15 23.29 -28.31
C THR A 142 8.08 23.56 -27.12
N PRO A 143 8.35 24.83 -26.77
CA PRO A 143 9.15 25.17 -25.59
C PRO A 143 8.39 25.05 -24.27
N ASP A 144 7.06 25.21 -24.27
CA ASP A 144 6.22 25.16 -23.06
C ASP A 144 4.88 24.46 -23.31
N ARG A 145 4.37 23.81 -22.26
CA ARG A 145 3.08 23.10 -22.29
C ARG A 145 1.87 23.95 -22.68
N GLN A 146 1.90 25.27 -22.52
CA GLN A 146 0.77 26.14 -22.89
C GLN A 146 0.66 26.33 -24.41
N ASN A 147 1.76 26.07 -25.13
CA ASN A 147 1.78 26.15 -26.58
C ASN A 147 1.19 24.92 -27.31
N LEU A 148 0.91 23.81 -26.62
CA LEU A 148 0.24 22.62 -27.17
C LEU A 148 -1.28 22.59 -26.87
N SER A 149 -2.00 23.65 -27.28
CA SER A 149 -3.46 23.63 -27.24
C SER A 149 -4.04 22.71 -28.33
N GLU A 150 -5.20 22.14 -28.06
CA GLU A 150 -5.93 21.27 -29.02
C GLU A 150 -6.24 22.01 -30.33
N GLU A 151 -6.60 23.29 -30.23
CA GLU A 151 -6.84 24.18 -31.36
C GLU A 151 -5.59 24.35 -32.24
N LYS A 152 -4.43 24.68 -31.64
CA LYS A 152 -3.15 24.84 -32.36
C LYS A 152 -2.77 23.56 -33.09
N LEU A 153 -2.93 22.41 -32.43
CA LEU A 153 -2.66 21.10 -33.05
C LEU A 153 -3.60 20.82 -34.22
N ARG A 154 -4.92 21.07 -34.10
CA ARG A 154 -5.85 20.94 -35.24
C ARG A 154 -5.49 21.83 -36.42
N ILE A 155 -4.97 23.04 -36.18
CA ILE A 155 -4.51 23.91 -37.27
C ILE A 155 -3.23 23.33 -37.91
N LEU A 156 -2.31 22.73 -37.16
CA LEU A 156 -1.18 21.98 -37.74
C LEU A 156 -1.67 20.78 -38.55
N ASP A 157 -2.61 19.99 -38.03
CA ASP A 157 -3.15 18.81 -38.68
C ASP A 157 -3.81 19.19 -40.02
N ASN A 158 -4.55 20.31 -40.07
CA ASN A 158 -5.11 20.85 -41.31
C ASN A 158 -4.05 21.35 -42.31
N ASN A 159 -2.86 21.74 -41.82
CA ASN A 159 -1.74 22.21 -42.64
C ASN A 159 -0.68 21.12 -42.93
N SER A 160 -0.84 19.91 -42.39
CA SER A 160 0.11 18.80 -42.54
C SER A 160 -0.18 17.89 -43.74
N VAL A 161 -1.21 18.19 -44.53
CA VAL A 161 -1.64 17.34 -45.65
C VAL A 161 -0.49 17.07 -46.63
N GLY A 162 -0.06 15.81 -46.67
CA GLY A 162 1.04 15.35 -47.52
C GLY A 162 2.45 15.58 -46.94
N LEU A 163 2.57 15.89 -45.64
CA LEU A 163 3.82 16.14 -44.93
C LEU A 163 4.04 15.13 -43.79
N SER A 164 5.29 14.72 -43.55
CA SER A 164 5.69 14.10 -42.28
C SER A 164 5.92 15.21 -41.25
N VAL A 165 5.23 15.16 -40.11
CA VAL A 165 5.36 16.17 -39.04
C VAL A 165 6.08 15.57 -37.83
N LEU A 166 7.22 16.16 -37.49
CA LEU A 166 8.03 15.80 -36.33
C LEU A 166 7.69 16.73 -35.16
N TYR A 167 7.18 16.16 -34.07
CA TYR A 167 6.78 16.91 -32.88
C TYR A 167 7.85 16.80 -31.80
N PHE A 168 8.60 17.89 -31.59
CA PHE A 168 9.60 18.03 -30.54
C PHE A 168 9.04 18.86 -29.38
N VAL A 169 9.35 18.46 -28.15
CA VAL A 169 8.96 19.18 -26.93
C VAL A 169 10.22 19.44 -26.10
N ASP A 170 10.33 20.62 -25.49
CA ASP A 170 11.42 20.91 -24.56
C ASP A 170 11.35 19.98 -23.34
N MET A 171 12.52 19.42 -22.98
CA MET A 171 12.74 18.49 -21.87
C MET A 171 12.09 18.93 -20.55
N MET A 172 12.00 20.24 -20.31
CA MET A 172 11.41 20.83 -19.10
C MET A 172 9.90 20.59 -18.96
N ASN A 173 9.24 20.05 -19.99
CA ASN A 173 7.82 19.68 -19.98
C ASN A 173 7.55 18.21 -19.58
N ARG A 174 8.60 17.43 -19.24
CA ARG A 174 8.48 16.10 -18.60
C ARG A 174 7.87 16.24 -17.20
N CYS A 175 7.17 15.20 -16.74
CA CYS A 175 6.65 15.12 -15.37
C CYS A 175 7.14 13.86 -14.64
N ASN A 176 8.07 14.02 -13.70
CA ASN A 176 8.73 12.89 -13.01
C ASN A 176 7.87 12.21 -11.92
N ASN A 177 6.58 12.52 -11.82
CA ASN A 177 5.70 12.15 -10.69
C ASN A 177 4.70 11.02 -11.05
N GLY A 178 4.98 10.20 -12.08
CA GLY A 178 4.04 9.17 -12.56
C GLY A 178 2.78 9.74 -13.22
N GLN A 179 2.82 11.00 -13.64
CA GLN A 179 1.77 11.67 -14.38
C GLN A 179 2.11 11.66 -15.88
N TYR A 180 1.09 11.53 -16.72
CA TYR A 180 1.21 11.66 -18.17
C TYR A 180 0.67 13.05 -18.56
N PRO A 181 1.52 14.02 -18.96
CA PRO A 181 1.07 15.37 -19.29
C PRO A 181 0.21 15.37 -20.55
N GLU A 182 -0.93 16.08 -20.53
CA GLU A 182 -1.85 16.20 -21.69
C GLU A 182 -1.15 16.67 -22.98
N SER A 183 -0.16 17.55 -22.85
CA SER A 183 0.68 17.99 -23.97
C SER A 183 1.50 16.86 -24.59
N LEU A 184 2.03 15.94 -23.79
CA LEU A 184 2.75 14.76 -24.25
C LEU A 184 1.78 13.66 -24.74
N MET A 185 0.58 13.56 -24.17
CA MET A 185 -0.48 12.68 -24.67
C MET A 185 -0.77 12.96 -26.15
N LYS A 186 -1.07 14.22 -26.48
CA LYS A 186 -1.42 14.65 -27.84
C LYS A 186 -0.29 14.50 -28.86
N VAL A 187 0.97 14.54 -28.40
CA VAL A 187 2.17 14.29 -29.22
C VAL A 187 2.33 12.79 -29.49
N GLN A 188 2.26 11.96 -28.44
CA GLN A 188 2.35 10.51 -28.59
C GLN A 188 1.18 9.92 -29.37
N GLU A 189 -0.04 10.46 -29.25
CA GLU A 189 -1.19 10.03 -30.06
C GLU A 189 -0.98 10.26 -31.57
N ARG A 190 -0.22 11.30 -31.95
CA ARG A 190 0.08 11.62 -33.36
C ARG A 190 1.31 10.87 -33.91
N GLN A 191 2.36 10.74 -33.10
CA GLN A 191 3.66 10.24 -33.56
C GLN A 191 3.99 8.82 -33.05
N GLY A 192 3.22 8.29 -32.10
CA GLY A 192 3.44 7.01 -31.42
C GLY A 192 4.42 7.04 -30.24
N TYR A 193 5.17 8.15 -30.10
CA TYR A 193 6.21 8.41 -29.09
C TYR A 193 6.46 9.91 -28.94
N CYS A 194 7.10 10.31 -27.84
CA CYS A 194 7.54 11.68 -27.56
C CYS A 194 9.03 11.88 -27.88
N LEU A 195 9.35 13.08 -28.38
CA LEU A 195 10.72 13.56 -28.60
C LEU A 195 11.00 14.71 -27.63
N LEU A 196 11.80 14.44 -26.59
CA LEU A 196 12.16 15.44 -25.59
C LEU A 196 13.56 16.00 -25.86
N LEU A 197 13.63 17.27 -26.25
CA LEU A 197 14.86 17.96 -26.59
C LEU A 197 15.41 18.72 -25.39
N SER A 198 16.67 18.44 -25.04
CA SER A 198 17.44 19.14 -24.01
C SER A 198 18.58 19.92 -24.67
N VAL A 199 18.59 21.25 -24.48
CA VAL A 199 19.65 22.13 -25.03
C VAL A 199 20.26 22.98 -23.93
N LYS A 200 21.55 22.74 -23.66
CA LYS A 200 22.39 23.58 -22.78
C LYS A 200 22.81 24.85 -23.52
N THR A 201 23.71 24.70 -24.51
CA THR A 201 24.10 25.80 -25.39
C THR A 201 24.16 25.34 -26.84
N TYR A 202 25.12 24.49 -27.21
CA TYR A 202 25.49 24.23 -28.62
C TYR A 202 24.82 23.00 -29.23
N TYR A 203 24.79 22.91 -30.57
CA TYR A 203 24.24 21.75 -31.29
C TYR A 203 24.95 20.43 -30.90
N GLN A 204 26.26 20.48 -30.71
CA GLN A 204 27.09 19.37 -30.26
C GLN A 204 26.76 18.89 -28.83
N GLU A 205 26.06 19.71 -28.04
CA GLU A 205 25.66 19.43 -26.65
C GLU A 205 24.15 19.16 -26.54
N ALA A 206 23.42 19.17 -27.65
CA ALA A 206 21.99 18.95 -27.66
C ALA A 206 21.71 17.45 -27.50
N GLU A 207 20.88 17.11 -26.52
CA GLU A 207 20.50 15.74 -26.19
C GLU A 207 19.02 15.53 -26.57
N LEU A 208 18.69 14.35 -27.07
CA LEU A 208 17.34 13.95 -27.44
C LEU A 208 16.96 12.65 -26.70
N GLU A 209 15.92 12.71 -25.88
CA GLU A 209 15.32 11.53 -25.26
C GLU A 209 14.04 11.14 -26.00
N VAL A 210 14.00 9.89 -26.46
CA VAL A 210 12.83 9.28 -27.10
C VAL A 210 12.17 8.37 -26.10
N LEU A 211 10.89 8.61 -25.80
CA LEU A 211 10.14 7.84 -24.82
C LEU A 211 8.68 7.67 -25.22
N PHE A 212 7.99 6.74 -24.57
CA PHE A 212 6.53 6.66 -24.61
C PHE A 212 5.97 6.39 -23.21
N TYR A 213 4.72 6.77 -22.99
CA TYR A 213 3.96 6.46 -21.80
C TYR A 213 3.02 5.28 -22.05
N GLU A 214 2.98 4.35 -21.11
CA GLU A 214 2.15 3.14 -21.15
C GLU A 214 1.68 2.82 -19.72
N LYS A 215 0.53 2.16 -19.55
CA LYS A 215 0.04 1.79 -18.22
C LYS A 215 0.69 0.49 -17.73
N ASP A 216 1.02 0.44 -16.43
CA ASP A 216 1.41 -0.79 -15.76
C ASP A 216 0.20 -1.66 -15.35
N ASN A 217 0.49 -2.76 -14.66
CA ASN A 217 -0.48 -3.71 -14.14
C ASN A 217 -1.48 -3.13 -13.11
N TYR A 218 -1.23 -1.93 -12.60
CA TYR A 218 -2.10 -1.20 -11.66
C TYR A 218 -2.84 -0.04 -12.34
N GLY A 219 -2.67 0.14 -13.66
CA GLY A 219 -3.23 1.24 -14.42
C GLY A 219 -2.47 2.58 -14.26
N ILE A 220 -1.32 2.57 -13.59
CA ILE A 220 -0.48 3.75 -13.38
C ILE A 220 0.36 3.99 -14.63
N TRP A 221 0.39 5.25 -15.10
CA TRP A 221 1.24 5.63 -16.22
C TRP A 221 2.72 5.48 -15.85
N LYS A 222 3.44 4.70 -16.65
CA LYS A 222 4.90 4.61 -16.66
C LYS A 222 5.43 5.34 -17.87
N GLU A 223 6.62 5.88 -17.69
CA GLU A 223 7.42 6.48 -18.74
C GLU A 223 8.49 5.45 -19.13
N ILE A 224 8.58 5.12 -20.42
CA ILE A 224 9.50 4.12 -20.94
C ILE A 224 10.43 4.80 -21.95
N THR A 225 11.65 5.10 -21.51
CA THR A 225 12.72 5.58 -22.39
C THR A 225 13.11 4.48 -23.37
N VAL A 226 13.03 4.80 -24.66
CA VAL A 226 13.39 3.92 -25.78
C VAL A 226 14.87 4.07 -26.09
N VAL A 227 15.32 5.32 -26.25
CA VAL A 227 16.70 5.72 -26.52
C VAL A 227 16.95 7.14 -26.00
N SER A 228 18.18 7.43 -25.61
CA SER A 228 18.67 8.77 -25.27
C SER A 228 20.10 8.90 -25.82
N GLY A 229 20.43 10.06 -26.40
CA GLY A 229 21.72 10.31 -27.04
C GLY A 229 21.87 11.75 -27.51
N LEU A 230 22.96 12.06 -28.22
CA LEU A 230 23.14 13.40 -28.81
C LEU A 230 22.20 13.54 -30.00
N LEU A 231 21.63 14.72 -30.22
CA LEU A 231 20.74 15.01 -31.35
C LEU A 231 21.39 14.69 -32.71
N ASN A 232 22.72 14.84 -32.82
CA ASN A 232 23.47 14.52 -34.03
C ASN A 232 23.52 13.01 -34.34
N ASP A 233 23.29 12.13 -33.36
CA ASP A 233 23.26 10.67 -33.54
C ASP A 233 21.92 10.18 -34.12
N PHE A 234 20.95 11.09 -34.25
CA PHE A 234 19.65 10.84 -34.88
C PHE A 234 19.67 11.35 -36.33
N ASP A 235 19.38 10.45 -37.26
CA ASP A 235 19.24 10.75 -38.69
C ASP A 235 17.75 10.86 -39.08
N ILE A 236 17.48 11.31 -40.31
CA ILE A 236 16.15 11.31 -40.91
C ILE A 236 16.25 10.56 -42.23
N ASP A 237 15.38 9.56 -42.45
CA ASP A 237 15.36 8.79 -43.69
C ASP A 237 14.63 9.50 -44.84
N ASN A 238 14.56 8.85 -46.00
CA ASN A 238 13.89 9.39 -47.19
C ASN A 238 12.36 9.49 -47.07
N GLU A 239 11.75 8.81 -46.09
CA GLU A 239 10.32 8.90 -45.78
C GLU A 239 10.01 9.98 -44.73
N GLY A 240 11.04 10.57 -44.13
CA GLY A 240 10.92 11.54 -43.06
C GLY A 240 10.69 10.90 -41.68
N GLN A 241 11.07 9.63 -41.50
CA GLN A 241 11.13 8.99 -40.19
C GLN A 241 12.50 9.28 -39.54
N ILE A 242 12.50 9.50 -38.22
CA ILE A 242 13.75 9.63 -37.47
C ILE A 242 14.33 8.23 -37.24
N CYS A 243 15.65 8.11 -37.43
CA CYS A 243 16.43 6.90 -37.19
C CYS A 243 17.46 7.13 -36.10
N PHE A 244 17.81 6.07 -35.36
CA PHE A 244 18.94 6.06 -34.43
C PHE A 244 19.74 4.78 -34.65
N SER A 245 21.07 4.89 -34.80
CA SER A 245 21.95 3.75 -35.09
C SER A 245 21.47 2.88 -36.29
N GLY A 246 20.88 3.50 -37.31
CA GLY A 246 20.37 2.84 -38.52
C GLY A 246 19.00 2.18 -38.39
N GLU A 247 18.31 2.26 -37.25
CA GLU A 247 16.95 1.74 -37.06
C GLU A 247 15.94 2.88 -36.83
N THR A 248 14.74 2.80 -37.42
CA THR A 248 13.70 3.83 -37.24
C THR A 248 13.19 3.86 -35.80
N LEU A 249 12.87 5.05 -35.29
CA LEU A 249 12.29 5.19 -33.96
C LEU A 249 10.97 4.41 -33.80
N ILE A 250 10.17 4.29 -34.87
CA ILE A 250 8.94 3.47 -34.87
C ILE A 250 9.25 1.99 -34.57
N SER A 251 10.31 1.44 -35.16
CA SER A 251 10.73 0.06 -34.90
C SER A 251 11.28 -0.11 -33.47
N LEU A 252 12.13 0.82 -33.02
CA LEU A 252 12.68 0.82 -31.65
C LEU A 252 11.59 0.94 -30.57
N VAL A 253 10.63 1.86 -30.76
CA VAL A 253 9.45 2.04 -29.89
C VAL A 253 8.61 0.76 -29.86
N THR A 254 8.34 0.16 -31.03
CA THR A 254 7.58 -1.09 -31.13
C THR A 254 8.26 -2.22 -30.35
N LYS A 255 9.56 -2.44 -30.57
CA LYS A 255 10.34 -3.45 -29.83
C LYS A 255 10.30 -3.22 -28.32
N LYS A 256 10.47 -1.98 -27.87
CA LYS A 256 10.42 -1.62 -26.44
C LYS A 256 9.01 -1.79 -25.85
N ARG A 257 7.96 -1.43 -26.57
CA ARG A 257 6.56 -1.62 -26.15
C ARG A 257 6.22 -3.11 -26.03
N SER A 258 6.61 -3.95 -26.99
CA SER A 258 6.44 -5.41 -26.88
C SER A 258 7.20 -6.01 -25.69
N SER A 259 8.44 -5.57 -25.46
CA SER A 259 9.22 -6.01 -24.28
C SER A 259 8.58 -5.57 -22.96
N PHE A 260 7.98 -4.38 -22.91
CA PHE A 260 7.28 -3.87 -21.73
C PHE A 260 6.00 -4.67 -21.45
N VAL A 261 5.14 -4.86 -22.46
CA VAL A 261 3.90 -5.65 -22.32
C VAL A 261 4.23 -7.07 -21.84
N ARG A 262 5.23 -7.73 -22.43
CA ARG A 262 5.68 -9.05 -21.98
C ARG A 262 6.11 -9.05 -20.51
N SER A 263 6.84 -8.03 -20.04
CA SER A 263 7.23 -7.94 -18.63
C SER A 263 6.04 -7.77 -17.68
N LEU A 264 4.96 -7.11 -18.14
CA LEU A 264 3.72 -7.00 -17.38
C LEU A 264 2.99 -8.35 -17.30
N GLU A 265 2.97 -9.12 -18.38
CA GLU A 265 2.38 -10.48 -18.42
C GLU A 265 3.14 -11.46 -17.51
N GLU A 266 4.47 -11.46 -17.58
CA GLU A 266 5.34 -12.25 -16.70
C GLU A 266 5.14 -11.89 -15.21
N GLU A 267 4.92 -10.61 -14.89
CA GLU A 267 4.60 -10.18 -13.51
C GLU A 267 3.21 -10.68 -13.05
N LYS A 268 2.18 -10.62 -13.90
CA LYS A 268 0.83 -11.12 -13.59
C LYS A 268 0.86 -12.63 -13.30
N GLU A 269 1.52 -13.40 -14.15
CA GLU A 269 1.59 -14.85 -13.99
C GLU A 269 2.42 -15.23 -12.75
N ARG A 270 3.53 -14.51 -12.46
CA ARG A 270 4.29 -14.69 -11.21
C ARG A 270 3.43 -14.44 -9.96
N LYS A 271 2.60 -13.40 -9.94
CA LYS A 271 1.68 -13.12 -8.82
C LYS A 271 0.65 -14.23 -8.65
N LYS A 272 0.02 -14.67 -9.74
CA LYS A 272 -0.95 -15.77 -9.75
C LYS A 272 -0.34 -17.08 -9.23
N GLN A 273 0.92 -17.37 -9.58
CA GLN A 273 1.65 -18.53 -9.04
C GLN A 273 1.96 -18.36 -7.54
N GLN A 274 2.35 -17.17 -7.08
CA GLN A 274 2.56 -16.89 -5.65
C GLN A 274 1.27 -17.04 -4.83
N GLU A 275 0.13 -16.54 -5.35
CA GLU A 275 -1.19 -16.70 -4.74
C GLU A 275 -1.64 -18.17 -4.72
N ALA A 276 -1.43 -18.93 -5.79
CA ALA A 276 -1.76 -20.35 -5.84
C ALA A 276 -0.96 -21.14 -4.79
N GLN A 277 0.37 -20.95 -4.74
CA GLN A 277 1.22 -21.56 -3.72
C GLN A 277 0.84 -21.13 -2.30
N GLN A 278 0.36 -19.90 -2.10
CA GLN A 278 -0.13 -19.46 -0.79
C GLN A 278 -1.39 -20.22 -0.40
N ARG A 279 -2.38 -20.34 -1.29
CA ARG A 279 -3.61 -21.12 -1.05
C ARG A 279 -3.31 -22.59 -0.76
N GLU A 280 -2.37 -23.19 -1.48
CA GLU A 280 -1.90 -24.57 -1.22
C GLU A 280 -1.28 -24.71 0.19
N ARG A 281 -0.42 -23.77 0.60
CA ARG A 281 0.15 -23.76 1.97
C ARG A 281 -0.93 -23.57 3.03
N GLU A 282 -1.89 -22.68 2.81
CA GLU A 282 -3.02 -22.44 3.72
C GLU A 282 -3.93 -23.68 3.84
N GLU A 283 -4.16 -24.40 2.74
CA GLU A 283 -4.91 -25.66 2.76
C GLU A 283 -4.15 -26.80 3.46
N GLN A 284 -2.85 -26.95 3.20
CA GLN A 284 -2.01 -27.93 3.90
C GLN A 284 -1.98 -27.64 5.41
N TRP A 285 -1.82 -26.37 5.80
CA TRP A 285 -1.91 -25.95 7.19
C TRP A 285 -3.27 -26.28 7.80
N ARG A 286 -4.38 -25.96 7.11
CA ARG A 286 -5.74 -26.30 7.57
C ARG A 286 -5.91 -27.80 7.80
N LYS A 287 -5.46 -28.64 6.86
CA LYS A 287 -5.48 -30.10 6.98
C LYS A 287 -4.68 -30.60 8.19
N GLN A 288 -3.47 -30.06 8.42
CA GLN A 288 -2.66 -30.39 9.60
C GLN A 288 -3.31 -29.95 10.92
N GLN A 289 -4.02 -28.81 10.94
CA GLN A 289 -4.77 -28.38 12.13
C GLN A 289 -6.00 -29.28 12.38
N GLU A 290 -6.74 -29.65 11.34
CA GLU A 290 -7.86 -30.60 11.45
C GLU A 290 -7.39 -31.98 11.94
N GLU A 291 -6.27 -32.48 11.44
CA GLU A 291 -5.67 -33.75 11.87
C GLU A 291 -5.24 -33.70 13.34
N ARG A 292 -4.46 -32.68 13.72
CA ARG A 292 -4.06 -32.44 15.12
C ARG A 292 -5.26 -32.29 16.06
N GLN A 293 -6.32 -31.63 15.62
CA GLN A 293 -7.55 -31.49 16.40
C GLN A 293 -8.23 -32.85 16.62
N ARG A 294 -8.28 -33.72 15.59
CA ARG A 294 -8.78 -35.10 15.73
C ARG A 294 -7.92 -35.94 16.68
N GLU A 295 -6.59 -35.82 16.61
CA GLU A 295 -5.68 -36.49 17.55
C GLU A 295 -5.94 -36.06 19.00
N ILE A 296 -6.10 -34.75 19.25
CA ILE A 296 -6.42 -34.20 20.58
C ILE A 296 -7.78 -34.72 21.06
N GLU A 297 -8.80 -34.72 20.20
CA GLU A 297 -10.13 -35.24 20.53
C GLU A 297 -10.13 -36.76 20.80
N GLU A 298 -9.33 -37.53 20.07
CA GLU A 298 -9.18 -38.97 20.29
C GLU A 298 -8.44 -39.26 21.60
N GLN A 299 -7.36 -38.52 21.89
CA GLN A 299 -6.66 -38.60 23.18
C GLN A 299 -7.60 -38.24 24.35
N TRP A 300 -8.40 -37.17 24.20
CA TRP A 300 -9.40 -36.77 25.20
C TRP A 300 -10.46 -37.85 25.41
N ARG A 301 -10.98 -38.47 24.34
CA ARG A 301 -11.92 -39.61 24.43
C ARG A 301 -11.30 -40.80 25.17
N LYS A 302 -10.05 -41.16 24.87
CA LYS A 302 -9.32 -42.26 25.57
C LYS A 302 -9.15 -41.95 27.06
N GLN A 303 -8.75 -40.73 27.42
CA GLN A 303 -8.64 -40.30 28.82
C GLN A 303 -9.99 -40.34 29.56
N GLN A 304 -11.07 -39.86 28.92
CA GLN A 304 -12.43 -39.92 29.46
C GLN A 304 -12.89 -41.37 29.70
N GLU A 305 -12.65 -42.27 28.76
CA GLU A 305 -13.01 -43.69 28.90
C GLU A 305 -12.21 -44.38 30.02
N GLU A 306 -10.91 -44.08 30.13
CA GLU A 306 -10.07 -44.60 31.21
C GLU A 306 -10.49 -44.07 32.58
N GLN A 307 -10.83 -42.78 32.69
CA GLN A 307 -11.40 -42.21 33.92
C GLN A 307 -12.69 -42.91 34.32
N ARG A 308 -13.63 -43.11 33.39
CA ARG A 308 -14.89 -43.84 33.65
C ARG A 308 -14.63 -45.27 34.13
N LYS A 309 -13.70 -46.00 33.51
CA LYS A 309 -13.28 -47.36 33.94
C LYS A 309 -12.71 -47.36 35.37
N ARG A 310 -11.83 -46.39 35.70
CA ARG A 310 -11.26 -46.22 37.05
C ARG A 310 -12.33 -45.86 38.09
N GLU A 311 -13.30 -45.00 37.76
CA GLU A 311 -14.43 -44.68 38.64
C GLU A 311 -15.34 -45.88 38.88
N GLU A 312 -15.63 -46.67 37.85
CA GLU A 312 -16.47 -47.86 37.98
C GLU A 312 -15.79 -48.94 38.83
N GLN A 313 -14.47 -49.12 38.69
CA GLN A 313 -13.67 -49.96 39.59
C GLN A 313 -13.72 -49.45 41.04
N LYS A 314 -13.55 -48.14 41.27
CA LYS A 314 -13.68 -47.55 42.61
C LYS A 314 -15.07 -47.79 43.21
N LYS A 315 -16.15 -47.60 42.42
CA LYS A 315 -17.53 -47.88 42.86
C LYS A 315 -17.70 -49.35 43.27
N LYS A 316 -17.19 -50.30 42.49
CA LYS A 316 -17.22 -51.74 42.80
C LYS A 316 -16.39 -52.11 44.05
N GLN A 317 -15.24 -51.45 44.27
CA GLN A 317 -14.45 -51.63 45.50
C GLN A 317 -15.16 -51.07 46.73
N VAL A 318 -15.82 -49.91 46.62
CA VAL A 318 -16.60 -49.31 47.70
C VAL A 318 -17.81 -50.18 48.05
N SER A 319 -18.57 -50.68 47.07
CA SER A 319 -19.71 -51.56 47.35
C SER A 319 -19.30 -52.86 48.04
N ALA A 320 -18.26 -53.54 47.55
CA ALA A 320 -17.74 -54.76 48.18
C ALA A 320 -17.19 -54.52 49.61
N SER A 321 -16.65 -53.33 49.89
CA SER A 321 -16.21 -52.94 51.24
C SER A 321 -17.39 -52.69 52.20
N LEU A 322 -18.48 -52.09 51.70
CA LEU A 322 -19.71 -51.88 52.46
C LEU A 322 -20.41 -53.22 52.76
N GLU A 323 -20.49 -54.13 51.80
CA GLU A 323 -21.05 -55.48 51.98
C GLU A 323 -20.30 -56.25 53.08
N LYS A 324 -18.97 -56.32 53.02
CA LYS A 324 -18.15 -56.98 54.06
C LYS A 324 -18.35 -56.38 55.46
N LYS A 325 -18.46 -55.06 55.57
CA LYS A 325 -18.76 -54.38 56.85
C LYS A 325 -20.16 -54.69 57.37
N ALA A 326 -21.13 -54.93 56.48
CA ALA A 326 -22.47 -55.34 56.87
C ALA A 326 -22.52 -56.80 57.35
N THR A 327 -21.68 -57.70 56.80
CA THR A 327 -21.57 -59.08 57.27
C THR A 327 -20.99 -59.14 58.68
N VAL A 328 -19.82 -58.52 58.92
CA VAL A 328 -19.12 -58.56 60.21
C VAL A 328 -19.96 -57.97 61.35
N LYS A 329 -20.69 -56.87 61.10
CA LYS A 329 -21.57 -56.26 62.12
C LYS A 329 -22.74 -57.13 62.58
N LYS A 330 -23.03 -58.24 61.90
CA LYS A 330 -24.19 -59.10 62.19
C LYS A 330 -23.88 -60.24 63.18
N GLU A 331 -22.60 -60.50 63.45
CA GLU A 331 -22.15 -61.64 64.27
C GLU A 331 -21.79 -61.27 65.73
N GLU A 332 -21.65 -59.98 66.06
CA GLU A 332 -20.99 -59.53 67.30
C GLU A 332 -21.94 -58.96 68.40
N TYR A 333 -23.24 -59.30 68.39
CA TYR A 333 -24.17 -58.81 69.42
C TYR A 333 -25.14 -59.88 69.95
N LEU A 334 -24.88 -60.36 71.18
CA LEU A 334 -25.85 -61.06 72.03
C LEU A 334 -26.49 -60.03 72.99
N PRO A 335 -27.82 -59.80 72.93
CA PRO A 335 -28.45 -58.78 73.77
C PRO A 335 -28.76 -59.32 75.18
N ILE A 336 -28.32 -58.59 76.21
CA ILE A 336 -28.93 -58.68 77.55
C ILE A 336 -30.27 -57.93 77.47
N GLU A 337 -31.37 -58.60 77.81
CA GLU A 337 -32.71 -58.05 77.62
C GLU A 337 -33.00 -56.86 78.53
N GLU A 338 -33.63 -55.83 77.96
CA GLU A 338 -33.93 -54.57 78.64
C GLU A 338 -34.91 -54.77 79.83
N ALA A 339 -35.69 -55.85 79.80
CA ALA A 339 -36.62 -56.27 80.85
C ALA A 339 -35.93 -56.54 82.19
N SER A 340 -34.67 -57.00 82.21
CA SER A 340 -33.93 -57.27 83.45
C SER A 340 -33.71 -56.02 84.31
N PHE A 341 -33.82 -54.83 83.72
CA PHE A 341 -33.63 -53.53 84.38
C PHE A 341 -34.93 -52.91 84.91
N LEU A 342 -36.07 -53.60 84.78
CA LEU A 342 -37.35 -53.16 85.37
C LEU A 342 -37.36 -53.29 86.90
N GLN A 343 -36.77 -54.36 87.44
CA GLN A 343 -36.61 -54.53 88.88
C GLN A 343 -35.42 -53.71 89.42
N GLN A 344 -35.58 -53.17 90.64
CA GLN A 344 -34.61 -52.26 91.26
C GLN A 344 -34.21 -52.70 92.67
N ASP A 345 -34.41 -53.98 92.99
CA ASP A 345 -34.23 -54.56 94.32
C ASP A 345 -32.97 -55.43 94.42
N THR A 346 -32.49 -55.96 93.29
CA THR A 346 -31.26 -56.76 93.20
C THR A 346 -30.38 -56.30 92.03
N PRO A 347 -29.04 -56.30 92.15
CA PRO A 347 -28.15 -55.95 91.04
C PRO A 347 -28.31 -56.89 89.82
N VAL A 348 -28.41 -56.33 88.61
CA VAL A 348 -28.32 -57.13 87.37
C VAL A 348 -26.85 -57.48 87.11
N ILE A 349 -26.54 -58.78 87.13
CA ILE A 349 -25.18 -59.32 86.95
C ILE A 349 -25.21 -60.39 85.86
N ASP A 350 -24.22 -60.39 84.96
CA ASP A 350 -24.08 -61.42 83.92
C ASP A 350 -23.44 -62.72 84.43
N SER A 351 -23.45 -63.77 83.61
CA SER A 351 -22.84 -65.08 83.93
C SER A 351 -21.32 -65.04 84.15
N GLN A 352 -20.66 -63.91 83.86
CA GLN A 352 -19.24 -63.67 84.12
C GLN A 352 -19.01 -62.79 85.36
N GLY A 353 -20.06 -62.50 86.14
CA GLY A 353 -19.97 -61.71 87.37
C GLY A 353 -19.90 -60.20 87.17
N ASN A 354 -20.08 -59.68 85.95
CA ASN A 354 -20.09 -58.23 85.73
C ASN A 354 -21.47 -57.66 86.06
N ARG A 355 -21.53 -56.61 86.89
CA ARG A 355 -22.75 -55.83 87.08
C ARG A 355 -23.00 -54.90 85.90
N TRP A 356 -24.25 -54.85 85.47
CA TRP A 356 -24.75 -53.98 84.42
C TRP A 356 -25.71 -52.94 84.98
N LEU A 357 -25.75 -51.77 84.34
CA LEU A 357 -26.59 -50.63 84.72
C LEU A 357 -27.16 -49.97 83.47
N LYS A 358 -28.35 -49.38 83.58
CA LYS A 358 -28.96 -48.56 82.53
C LYS A 358 -28.75 -47.07 82.81
N CYS A 359 -28.33 -46.32 81.80
CA CYS A 359 -28.15 -44.87 81.92
C CYS A 359 -29.49 -44.14 81.89
N LYS A 360 -29.73 -43.29 82.89
CA LYS A 360 -30.97 -42.48 82.98
C LYS A 360 -31.09 -41.48 81.83
N ASP A 361 -29.97 -40.90 81.37
CA ASP A 361 -30.00 -39.86 80.32
C ASP A 361 -30.11 -40.43 78.89
N CYS A 362 -29.22 -41.35 78.49
CA CYS A 362 -29.20 -41.88 77.11
C CYS A 362 -29.84 -43.27 76.92
N GLY A 363 -30.43 -43.86 77.97
CA GLY A 363 -31.07 -45.17 77.93
C GLY A 363 -30.13 -46.38 77.73
N LYS A 364 -28.86 -46.17 77.36
CA LYS A 364 -27.90 -47.26 77.07
C LYS A 364 -27.60 -48.11 78.31
N ILE A 365 -27.58 -49.43 78.13
CA ILE A 365 -27.11 -50.40 79.12
C ILE A 365 -25.60 -50.61 78.94
N LYS A 366 -24.83 -50.47 80.03
CA LYS A 366 -23.36 -50.69 80.05
C LYS A 366 -22.92 -51.33 81.38
N LYS A 367 -21.65 -51.75 81.48
CA LYS A 367 -21.09 -52.31 82.71
C LYS A 367 -20.86 -51.22 83.76
N GLU A 368 -20.90 -51.59 85.04
CA GLU A 368 -20.77 -50.68 86.20
C GLU A 368 -19.59 -49.70 86.10
N LYS A 369 -18.43 -50.19 85.62
CA LYS A 369 -17.22 -49.40 85.37
C LYS A 369 -17.40 -48.17 84.45
N ASP A 370 -18.44 -48.14 83.61
CA ASP A 370 -18.70 -47.10 82.62
C ASP A 370 -19.62 -45.99 83.17
N PHE A 371 -19.97 -46.08 84.46
CA PHE A 371 -20.77 -45.10 85.20
C PHE A 371 -19.92 -44.27 86.17
N LEU A 372 -20.48 -43.14 86.62
CA LEU A 372 -19.87 -42.29 87.67
C LEU A 372 -20.69 -42.31 88.97
N SER A 373 -22.01 -42.39 88.86
CA SER A 373 -22.90 -42.56 89.99
C SER A 373 -24.04 -43.51 89.65
N TRP A 374 -24.36 -44.40 90.59
CA TRP A 374 -25.38 -45.43 90.46
C TRP A 374 -25.80 -45.94 91.84
N GLY A 375 -27.00 -46.50 91.93
CA GLY A 375 -27.56 -46.98 93.19
C GLY A 375 -28.23 -45.89 94.04
N GLY A 376 -29.12 -46.34 94.91
CA GLY A 376 -30.01 -45.52 95.73
C GLY A 376 -31.29 -46.30 96.04
N LYS A 377 -32.08 -45.82 97.00
CA LYS A 377 -33.37 -46.45 97.35
C LYS A 377 -34.26 -46.50 96.09
N ASN A 378 -34.67 -47.70 95.69
CA ASN A 378 -35.45 -48.00 94.47
C ASN A 378 -34.75 -47.62 93.13
N SER A 379 -33.41 -47.57 93.06
CA SER A 379 -32.69 -47.37 91.79
C SER A 379 -31.35 -48.11 91.69
N ILE A 380 -31.30 -49.35 92.18
CA ILE A 380 -30.09 -50.19 92.24
C ILE A 380 -29.46 -50.47 90.85
N ASN A 381 -30.25 -50.49 89.78
CA ASN A 381 -29.82 -50.84 88.42
C ASN A 381 -29.75 -49.63 87.46
N LEU A 382 -29.87 -48.41 87.97
CA LEU A 382 -29.85 -47.17 87.19
C LEU A 382 -28.72 -46.24 87.64
N GLY A 383 -28.14 -45.49 86.70
CA GLY A 383 -27.09 -44.51 86.99
C GLY A 383 -26.91 -43.45 85.91
N LYS A 384 -25.89 -42.59 86.07
CA LYS A 384 -25.45 -41.63 85.04
C LYS A 384 -24.09 -42.09 84.49
N CYS A 385 -24.03 -42.34 83.17
CA CYS A 385 -22.81 -42.87 82.54
C CYS A 385 -21.75 -41.77 82.33
N LYS A 386 -20.47 -42.17 82.22
CA LYS A 386 -19.34 -41.25 82.05
C LYS A 386 -19.52 -40.29 80.87
N GLU A 387 -20.03 -40.80 79.75
CA GLU A 387 -20.30 -40.01 78.53
C GLU A 387 -21.37 -38.93 78.76
N CYS A 388 -22.49 -39.26 79.41
CA CYS A 388 -23.60 -38.31 79.66
C CYS A 388 -23.35 -37.36 80.85
N TYR A 389 -22.34 -37.61 81.66
CA TYR A 389 -21.90 -36.69 82.70
C TYR A 389 -20.89 -35.66 82.16
N ASN A 390 -19.92 -36.12 81.37
CA ASN A 390 -18.86 -35.27 80.83
C ASN A 390 -19.30 -34.43 79.61
N ASN A 391 -20.54 -34.54 79.15
CA ASN A 391 -21.04 -33.83 77.97
C ASN A 391 -22.41 -33.19 78.25
N PRO A 392 -22.47 -31.94 78.77
CA PRO A 392 -23.73 -31.31 79.18
C PRO A 392 -24.63 -30.86 78.02
N GLU A 393 -24.08 -30.65 76.82
CA GLU A 393 -24.83 -30.10 75.69
C GLU A 393 -24.54 -30.88 74.38
N GLU A 394 -25.59 -31.40 73.77
CA GLU A 394 -25.57 -32.02 72.45
C GLU A 394 -26.35 -31.13 71.47
N LYS A 395 -25.63 -30.51 70.51
CA LYS A 395 -26.05 -29.81 69.27
C LYS A 395 -24.78 -29.12 68.69
N THR A 396 -24.48 -29.04 67.40
CA THR A 396 -25.23 -29.44 66.19
C THR A 396 -24.27 -29.71 65.02
N VAL A 397 -24.62 -30.74 64.25
CA VAL A 397 -24.47 -30.99 62.81
C VAL A 397 -23.88 -29.88 61.90
N GLU A 398 -22.98 -30.29 60.99
CA GLU A 398 -22.60 -29.69 59.67
C GLU A 398 -21.96 -28.28 59.60
N ASN A 399 -20.62 -28.24 59.50
CA ASN A 399 -19.92 -27.83 58.25
C ASN A 399 -18.39 -27.96 58.38
N ILE A 400 -17.71 -28.18 57.24
CA ILE A 400 -16.46 -27.53 56.77
C ILE A 400 -16.05 -28.27 55.49
N GLN A 401 -16.22 -27.62 54.34
CA GLN A 401 -15.55 -27.99 53.10
C GLN A 401 -15.16 -26.75 52.31
N PHE A 402 -14.33 -25.89 52.91
CA PHE A 402 -13.64 -24.80 52.22
C PHE A 402 -12.33 -24.48 52.92
N GLU A 403 -11.20 -24.90 52.32
CA GLU A 403 -9.90 -24.19 52.33
C GLU A 403 -8.80 -25.04 51.64
N SER A 404 -8.76 -25.03 50.29
CA SER A 404 -7.52 -25.32 49.52
C SER A 404 -7.67 -25.16 47.99
N ILE A 405 -8.06 -23.97 47.52
CA ILE A 405 -7.72 -23.54 46.14
C ILE A 405 -7.10 -22.13 46.18
N LYS A 406 -5.81 -22.07 46.54
CA LYS A 406 -4.92 -20.94 46.25
C LYS A 406 -3.67 -21.45 45.51
N LYS A 407 -3.79 -21.66 44.20
CA LYS A 407 -2.73 -21.47 43.17
C LYS A 407 -3.25 -21.81 41.77
N SER A 408 -2.57 -21.26 40.76
CA SER A 408 -2.82 -21.38 39.31
C SER A 408 -4.22 -21.03 38.81
N VAL A 409 -4.55 -19.74 38.82
CA VAL A 409 -5.49 -19.13 37.87
C VAL A 409 -4.66 -18.71 36.65
N GLY A 410 -4.96 -19.26 35.47
CA GLY A 410 -4.22 -18.97 34.24
C GLY A 410 -4.39 -17.52 33.75
N PRO A 411 -3.53 -17.02 32.85
CA PRO A 411 -3.57 -15.62 32.39
C PRO A 411 -4.87 -15.25 31.67
N ASP A 412 -5.69 -16.21 31.26
CA ASP A 412 -6.96 -15.99 30.56
C ASP A 412 -8.19 -16.29 31.43
N VAL A 413 -8.01 -16.37 32.75
CA VAL A 413 -9.10 -16.65 33.70
C VAL A 413 -9.31 -15.44 34.63
N CYS A 414 -10.57 -15.07 34.81
CA CYS A 414 -11.00 -13.93 35.63
C CYS A 414 -10.81 -14.26 37.13
N PRO A 415 -10.10 -13.41 37.90
CA PRO A 415 -9.86 -13.66 39.32
C PRO A 415 -11.11 -13.44 40.19
N GLU A 416 -12.13 -12.74 39.70
CA GLU A 416 -13.37 -12.46 40.47
C GLU A 416 -14.40 -13.59 40.40
N CYS A 417 -14.49 -14.31 39.27
CA CYS A 417 -15.57 -15.27 39.02
C CYS A 417 -15.14 -16.58 38.35
N GLY A 418 -13.85 -16.76 38.03
CA GLY A 418 -13.34 -17.94 37.30
C GLY A 418 -13.75 -18.02 35.83
N GLY A 419 -14.52 -17.07 35.30
CA GLY A 419 -14.89 -17.00 33.87
C GLY A 419 -13.70 -16.64 32.96
N ILE A 420 -13.81 -16.93 31.67
CA ILE A 420 -12.73 -16.69 30.70
C ILE A 420 -12.61 -15.19 30.37
N LEU A 421 -11.38 -14.67 30.31
CA LEU A 421 -11.06 -13.34 29.80
C LEU A 421 -10.98 -13.38 28.27
N LYS A 422 -11.56 -12.38 27.60
CA LYS A 422 -11.48 -12.22 26.14
C LYS A 422 -11.02 -10.80 25.78
N GLU A 423 -10.21 -10.68 24.74
CA GLU A 423 -9.86 -9.41 24.13
C GLU A 423 -11.11 -8.72 23.58
N ARG A 424 -11.30 -7.45 23.94
CA ARG A 424 -12.39 -6.58 23.49
C ARG A 424 -11.82 -5.22 23.12
N ASN A 425 -12.42 -4.56 22.13
CA ASN A 425 -12.07 -3.21 21.71
C ASN A 425 -13.00 -2.19 22.39
N GLY A 426 -12.42 -1.19 23.04
CA GLY A 426 -13.13 -0.04 23.61
C GLY A 426 -12.63 1.27 23.03
N GLN A 427 -13.24 2.38 23.45
CA GLN A 427 -12.90 3.74 23.00
C GLN A 427 -11.42 4.11 23.24
N TYR A 428 -10.77 3.50 24.22
CA TYR A 428 -9.37 3.73 24.60
C TYR A 428 -8.41 2.63 24.13
N GLY A 429 -8.81 1.82 23.15
CA GLY A 429 -8.04 0.68 22.64
C GLY A 429 -8.49 -0.67 23.18
N ARG A 430 -7.60 -1.67 23.10
CA ARG A 430 -7.92 -3.07 23.41
C ARG A 430 -7.73 -3.38 24.89
N PHE A 431 -8.59 -4.24 25.44
CA PHE A 431 -8.51 -4.69 26.83
C PHE A 431 -9.05 -6.12 26.97
N MET A 432 -8.61 -6.84 28.01
CA MET A 432 -9.21 -8.11 28.41
C MET A 432 -10.45 -7.83 29.27
N GLY A 433 -11.61 -8.36 28.90
CA GLY A 433 -12.84 -8.30 29.70
C GLY A 433 -13.39 -9.71 29.96
N CYS A 434 -14.03 -9.90 31.12
CA CYS A 434 -14.66 -11.18 31.45
C CYS A 434 -15.77 -11.55 30.43
N CYS A 435 -15.93 -12.84 30.12
CA CYS A 435 -17.05 -13.34 29.32
C CYS A 435 -18.40 -13.16 30.02
N ASN A 436 -18.45 -13.19 31.35
CA ASN A 436 -19.67 -13.12 32.17
C ASN A 436 -20.16 -11.67 32.42
N TYR A 437 -19.77 -10.70 31.57
CA TYR A 437 -20.38 -9.37 31.60
C TYR A 437 -21.84 -9.46 31.11
N PRO A 438 -22.84 -8.88 31.81
CA PRO A 438 -22.73 -7.77 32.78
C PRO A 438 -22.50 -8.16 34.25
N ASP A 439 -22.64 -9.44 34.61
CA ASP A 439 -22.64 -9.93 36.00
C ASP A 439 -21.24 -9.90 36.64
N CYS A 440 -20.18 -10.04 35.84
CA CYS A 440 -18.81 -9.77 36.23
C CYS A 440 -18.22 -8.64 35.37
N ARG A 441 -17.74 -7.58 36.03
CA ARG A 441 -17.23 -6.36 35.38
C ARG A 441 -15.71 -6.25 35.36
N TYR A 442 -15.00 -7.31 35.76
CA TYR A 442 -13.54 -7.36 35.71
C TYR A 442 -12.99 -7.03 34.32
N THR A 443 -12.04 -6.10 34.26
CA THR A 443 -11.29 -5.73 33.07
C THR A 443 -9.81 -5.51 33.39
N ARG A 444 -8.95 -5.74 32.39
CA ARG A 444 -7.49 -5.62 32.48
C ARG A 444 -6.95 -5.04 31.17
N LYS A 445 -5.93 -4.19 31.23
CA LYS A 445 -5.22 -3.72 30.03
C LYS A 445 -4.44 -4.87 29.38
N ILE A 446 -4.34 -4.84 28.06
CA ILE A 446 -3.45 -5.70 27.27
C ILE A 446 -2.09 -5.00 27.17
#